data_AF-A0A4Q2Z6V4-F1
#
_entry.id   AF-A0A4Q2Z6V4-F1
#
_cell.length_a   1.000
_cell.length_b   1.000
_cell.length_c   1.000
_cell.angle_alpha   90.00
_cell.angle_beta   90.00
_cell.angle_gamma   90.00
#
_symmetry.space_group_name_H-M   'P 1'
#
loop_
_entity.id
_entity.type
_entity.pdbx_description
1 polymer ?
#
loop_
_entity_poly.entity_id
_entity_poly.type
_entity_poly.pdbx_seq_one_letter_code
_entity_poly.pdbx_strand_id
1 'polypeptide(L)'
;MPLLQQGGVEVLVRTLIDESAGRDEIFLLSTDSSEDLEKSGWLSRLAGHLQVPSGVLPASWSTELLSWIAKHQIELCHFHMSGTYGWRAWSWRACPITRLAHTGLPVVTTNHQAVTFFDSSRPPSPLWRKWAGTLRYWPGKARQLSAVRWEASVSLHDQQVTRRWFPGFQDKTI
;
A
#
# COMPACT_ATOMS: atom_id res chain seq x y z
N MET A 1 0.70 -8.34 -0.26
CA MET A 1 -0.31 -9.42 -0.46
C MET A 1 0.30 -10.44 -1.40
N PRO A 2 -0.14 -11.71 -1.38
CA PRO A 2 0.41 -12.74 -2.24
C PRO A 2 -0.10 -12.54 -3.67
N LEU A 3 0.79 -12.35 -4.65
CA LEU A 3 0.47 -12.17 -6.07
C LEU A 3 -0.33 -13.35 -6.62
N LEU A 4 -0.23 -14.54 -6.03
CA LEU A 4 -0.86 -15.76 -6.53
C LEU A 4 -2.33 -15.91 -6.10
N GLN A 5 -2.81 -15.11 -5.16
CA GLN A 5 -4.23 -15.07 -4.84
C GLN A 5 -5.01 -14.45 -6.01
N GLN A 6 -6.20 -14.95 -6.31
CA GLN A 6 -7.05 -14.43 -7.41
C GLN A 6 -7.92 -13.25 -6.96
N GLY A 7 -7.41 -12.40 -6.08
CA GLY A 7 -8.12 -11.20 -5.62
C GLY A 7 -7.96 -10.03 -6.60
N GLY A 8 -8.78 -9.00 -6.40
CA GLY A 8 -8.76 -7.81 -7.27
C GLY A 8 -7.46 -7.02 -7.23
N VAL A 9 -6.77 -7.01 -6.08
CA VAL A 9 -5.46 -6.34 -5.93
C VAL A 9 -4.41 -7.03 -6.78
N GLU A 10 -4.41 -8.36 -6.73
CA GLU A 10 -3.44 -9.22 -7.39
C GLU A 10 -3.58 -9.15 -8.91
N VAL A 11 -4.80 -9.14 -9.44
CA VAL A 11 -5.05 -8.94 -10.88
C VAL A 11 -4.44 -7.61 -11.35
N LEU A 12 -4.67 -6.53 -10.61
CA LEU A 12 -4.10 -5.22 -10.97
C LEU A 12 -2.57 -5.24 -10.97
N VAL A 13 -1.94 -5.85 -9.96
CA VAL A 13 -0.47 -5.94 -9.88
C VAL A 13 0.08 -6.79 -11.03
N ARG A 14 -0.57 -7.90 -11.37
CA ARG A 14 -0.17 -8.75 -12.51
C ARG A 14 -0.27 -8.00 -13.83
N THR A 15 -1.37 -7.27 -14.07
CA THR A 15 -1.53 -6.44 -15.27
C THR A 15 -0.44 -5.38 -15.34
N LEU A 16 -0.12 -4.71 -14.23
CA LEU A 16 0.97 -3.73 -14.18
C LEU A 16 2.32 -4.36 -14.51
N ILE A 17 2.62 -5.55 -13.95
CA ILE A 17 3.84 -6.29 -14.27
C ILE A 17 3.89 -6.62 -15.76
N ASP A 18 2.80 -7.12 -16.34
CA ASP A 18 2.73 -7.53 -17.74
C ASP A 18 2.88 -6.36 -18.71
N GLU A 19 2.25 -5.24 -18.41
CA GLU A 19 2.32 -4.06 -19.27
C GLU A 19 3.66 -3.34 -19.15
N SER A 20 4.29 -3.33 -17.97
CA SER A 20 5.61 -2.71 -17.78
C SER A 20 6.77 -3.66 -18.12
N ALA A 21 6.53 -4.97 -18.28
CA ALA A 21 7.55 -5.93 -18.63
C ALA A 21 8.26 -5.52 -19.93
N GLY A 22 9.58 -5.33 -19.84
CA GLY A 22 10.43 -4.91 -20.96
C GLY A 22 10.59 -3.39 -21.13
N ARG A 23 9.87 -2.58 -20.35
CA ARG A 23 10.07 -1.12 -20.28
C ARG A 23 10.74 -0.70 -18.99
N ASP A 24 10.33 -1.30 -17.87
CA ASP A 24 10.77 -0.95 -16.53
C ASP A 24 11.34 -2.18 -15.81
N GLU A 25 12.31 -1.96 -14.90
CA GLU A 25 12.75 -2.98 -13.96
C GLU A 25 11.76 -3.08 -12.79
N ILE A 26 11.05 -4.20 -12.69
CA ILE A 26 10.00 -4.37 -11.69
C ILE A 26 10.52 -5.18 -10.51
N PHE A 27 10.45 -4.55 -9.35
CA PHE A 27 10.84 -5.13 -8.06
C PHE A 27 9.58 -5.44 -7.24
N LEU A 28 9.36 -6.71 -6.91
CA LEU A 28 8.17 -7.13 -6.17
C LEU A 28 8.46 -7.27 -4.67
N LEU A 29 7.58 -6.69 -3.86
CA LEU A 29 7.54 -6.88 -2.41
C LEU A 29 6.25 -7.60 -2.03
N SER A 30 6.32 -8.91 -1.77
CA SER A 30 5.13 -9.73 -1.51
C SER A 30 5.38 -10.82 -0.48
N THR A 31 4.31 -11.42 0.05
CA THR A 31 4.42 -12.56 0.99
C THR A 31 4.61 -13.90 0.27
N ASP A 32 4.52 -13.93 -1.06
CA ASP A 32 4.77 -15.15 -1.84
C ASP A 32 6.21 -15.60 -1.65
N SER A 33 6.46 -16.91 -1.73
CA SER A 33 7.82 -17.42 -1.80
C SER A 33 8.37 -17.27 -3.22
N SER A 34 9.70 -17.19 -3.35
CA SER A 34 10.33 -17.20 -4.68
C SER A 34 10.03 -18.51 -5.44
N GLU A 35 9.89 -19.63 -4.73
CA GLU A 35 9.50 -20.91 -5.33
C GLU A 35 8.09 -20.87 -5.96
N ASP A 36 7.12 -20.25 -5.29
CA ASP A 36 5.76 -20.13 -5.83
C ASP A 36 5.71 -19.17 -7.04
N LEU A 37 6.49 -18.08 -6.98
CA LEU A 37 6.64 -17.14 -8.09
C LEU A 37 7.35 -17.76 -9.28
N GLU A 38 8.32 -18.66 -9.05
CA GLU A 38 9.00 -19.40 -10.10
C GLU A 38 8.06 -20.39 -10.79
N LYS A 39 7.33 -21.21 -10.01
CA LYS A 39 6.35 -22.17 -10.54
C LYS A 39 5.26 -21.53 -11.38
N SER A 40 4.89 -20.29 -11.06
CA SER A 40 3.88 -19.53 -11.78
C SER A 40 4.43 -18.74 -12.98
N GLY A 41 5.75 -18.75 -13.18
CA GLY A 41 6.43 -18.02 -14.25
C GLY A 41 6.64 -16.53 -14.00
N TRP A 42 6.10 -15.98 -12.91
CA TRP A 42 6.18 -14.56 -12.60
C TRP A 42 7.57 -14.10 -12.19
N LEU A 43 8.35 -14.96 -11.54
CA LEU A 43 9.70 -14.60 -11.08
C LEU A 43 10.59 -14.16 -12.25
N SER A 44 10.44 -14.78 -13.42
CA SER A 44 11.20 -14.44 -14.63
C SER A 44 10.89 -13.05 -15.20
N ARG A 45 9.78 -12.42 -14.78
CA ARG A 45 9.35 -11.08 -15.21
C ARG A 45 9.79 -9.98 -14.24
N LEU A 46 10.45 -10.34 -13.14
CA LEU A 46 10.85 -9.41 -12.09
C LEU A 46 12.37 -9.23 -12.10
N ALA A 47 12.83 -7.99 -11.94
CA ALA A 47 14.25 -7.67 -11.73
C ALA A 47 14.71 -8.07 -10.32
N GLY A 48 13.78 -8.16 -9.37
CA GLY A 48 14.03 -8.68 -8.04
C GLY A 48 12.76 -8.91 -7.24
N HIS A 49 12.87 -9.74 -6.21
CA HIS A 49 11.78 -10.03 -5.28
C HIS A 49 12.32 -10.00 -3.85
N LEU A 50 11.63 -9.29 -2.98
CA LEU A 50 11.86 -9.31 -1.55
C LEU A 50 10.63 -9.93 -0.89
N GLN A 51 10.81 -11.11 -0.31
CA GLN A 51 9.75 -11.79 0.42
C GLN A 51 9.49 -11.07 1.75
N VAL A 52 8.24 -10.70 1.97
CA VAL A 52 7.75 -10.08 3.19
C VAL A 52 7.32 -11.18 4.17
N PRO A 53 7.77 -11.14 5.43
CA PRO A 53 7.28 -12.05 6.45
C PRO A 53 5.76 -11.95 6.59
N SER A 54 5.07 -13.09 6.66
CA SER A 54 3.65 -13.11 6.99
C SER A 54 3.43 -12.64 8.43
N GLY A 55 2.44 -11.78 8.66
CA GLY A 55 2.05 -11.34 10.01
C GLY A 55 2.56 -9.95 10.38
N VAL A 56 2.93 -9.77 11.65
CA VAL A 56 3.38 -8.46 12.17
C VAL A 56 4.83 -8.23 11.76
N LEU A 57 5.05 -7.21 10.92
CA LEU A 57 6.40 -6.83 10.50
C LEU A 57 7.25 -6.37 11.69
N PRO A 58 8.48 -6.91 11.84
CA PRO A 58 9.39 -6.48 12.90
C PRO A 58 9.80 -5.02 12.71
N ALA A 59 10.22 -4.35 13.79
CA ALA A 59 10.66 -2.96 13.71
C ALA A 59 11.87 -2.75 12.80
N SER A 60 12.73 -3.78 12.69
CA SER A 60 13.90 -3.82 11.79
C SER A 60 13.53 -3.86 10.31
N TRP A 61 12.31 -4.31 9.96
CA TRP A 61 11.88 -4.48 8.57
C TRP A 61 11.99 -3.19 7.75
N SER A 62 11.72 -2.04 8.36
CA SER A 62 11.86 -0.76 7.64
C SER A 62 13.30 -0.45 7.26
N THR A 63 14.27 -0.87 8.07
CA THR A 63 15.70 -0.71 7.76
C THR A 63 16.10 -1.65 6.64
N GLU A 64 15.65 -2.90 6.69
CA GLU A 64 15.89 -3.90 5.64
C GLU A 64 15.31 -3.45 4.29
N LEU A 65 14.06 -2.97 4.28
CA LEU A 65 13.42 -2.43 3.09
C LEU A 65 14.18 -1.24 2.52
N LEU A 66 14.65 -0.32 3.37
CA LEU A 66 15.48 0.82 2.94
C LEU A 66 16.81 0.38 2.32
N SER A 67 17.50 -0.57 2.95
CA SER A 67 18.74 -1.14 2.43
C SER A 67 18.51 -1.85 1.09
N TRP A 68 17.40 -2.57 0.94
CA TRP A 68 17.04 -3.25 -0.30
C TRP A 68 16.73 -2.25 -1.42
N ILE A 69 15.93 -1.22 -1.14
CA ILE A 69 15.65 -0.13 -2.09
C ILE A 69 16.94 0.56 -2.54
N ALA A 70 17.82 0.91 -1.59
CA ALA A 70 19.09 1.54 -1.91
C ALA A 70 20.01 0.65 -2.75
N LYS A 71 20.08 -0.66 -2.42
CA LYS A 71 20.89 -1.64 -3.16
C LYS A 71 20.44 -1.78 -4.61
N HIS A 72 19.13 -1.76 -4.86
CA HIS A 72 18.54 -1.93 -6.18
C HIS A 72 18.24 -0.61 -6.89
N GLN A 73 18.66 0.52 -6.32
CA GLN A 73 18.45 1.87 -6.88
C GLN A 73 16.99 2.13 -7.28
N ILE A 74 16.03 1.63 -6.49
CA ILE A 74 14.60 1.79 -6.80
C ILE A 74 14.23 3.27 -6.79
N GLU A 75 13.65 3.75 -7.89
CA GLU A 75 13.33 5.18 -8.10
C GLU A 75 11.88 5.55 -7.76
N LEU A 76 10.99 4.56 -7.65
CA LEU A 76 9.58 4.73 -7.34
C LEU A 76 9.07 3.55 -6.51
N CYS A 77 8.32 3.83 -5.45
CA CYS A 77 7.61 2.80 -4.70
C CYS A 77 6.10 2.92 -4.87
N HIS A 78 5.45 1.82 -5.27
CA HIS A 78 4.00 1.75 -5.41
C HIS A 78 3.41 0.78 -4.39
N PHE A 79 2.60 1.30 -3.48
CA PHE A 79 1.96 0.51 -2.42
C PHE A 79 0.50 0.22 -2.73
N HIS A 80 0.12 -1.05 -2.69
CA HIS A 80 -1.27 -1.48 -2.76
C HIS A 80 -1.83 -1.67 -1.35
N MET A 81 -3.02 -1.11 -1.11
CA MET A 81 -3.66 -1.12 0.20
C MET A 81 -5.07 -1.69 0.10
N SER A 82 -5.36 -2.70 0.92
CA SER A 82 -6.71 -3.28 1.05
C SER A 82 -7.65 -2.46 1.94
N GLY A 83 -7.35 -1.18 2.17
CA GLY A 83 -8.12 -0.35 3.09
C GLY A 83 -7.45 0.98 3.43
N THR A 84 -8.27 1.95 3.85
CA THR A 84 -7.85 3.31 4.27
C THR A 84 -6.73 3.32 5.32
N TYR A 85 -6.58 2.26 6.12
CA TYR A 85 -5.63 2.20 7.25
C TYR A 85 -4.61 1.06 7.15
N GLY A 86 -4.28 0.63 5.93
CA GLY A 86 -3.22 -0.33 5.67
C GLY A 86 -1.85 0.10 6.24
N TRP A 87 -0.89 -0.81 6.24
CA TRP A 87 0.53 -0.50 6.50
C TRP A 87 0.80 0.25 7.82
N ARG A 88 0.03 -0.04 8.87
CA ARG A 88 0.14 0.64 10.17
C ARG A 88 0.04 2.16 10.03
N ALA A 89 -0.84 2.68 9.18
CA ALA A 89 -1.02 4.12 8.95
C ALA A 89 -1.15 4.94 10.25
N TRP A 90 -1.78 4.35 11.29
CA TRP A 90 -1.91 4.94 12.63
C TRP A 90 -0.58 5.13 13.38
N SER A 91 0.48 4.39 13.03
CA SER A 91 1.77 4.44 13.70
C SER A 91 2.68 5.46 13.06
N TRP A 92 3.09 6.44 13.86
CA TRP A 92 3.90 7.55 13.39
C TRP A 92 5.30 7.10 12.93
N ARG A 93 5.86 6.12 13.63
CA ARG A 93 7.24 5.65 13.38
C ARG A 93 7.33 4.34 12.61
N ALA A 94 6.21 3.68 12.32
CA ALA A 94 6.21 2.33 11.76
C ALA A 94 5.45 2.18 10.43
N CYS A 95 4.92 3.27 9.86
CA CYS A 95 4.31 3.23 8.54
C CYS A 95 5.40 3.32 7.45
N PRO A 96 5.63 2.26 6.64
CA PRO A 96 6.68 2.25 5.64
C PRO A 96 6.47 3.32 4.56
N ILE A 97 5.23 3.58 4.16
CA ILE A 97 4.88 4.61 3.16
C ILE A 97 5.45 5.96 3.59
N THR A 98 5.13 6.42 4.80
CA THR A 98 5.63 7.71 5.29
C THR A 98 7.13 7.70 5.51
N ARG A 99 7.71 6.58 5.96
CA ARG A 99 9.17 6.50 6.19
C ARG A 99 9.96 6.60 4.89
N LEU A 100 9.49 5.94 3.84
CA LEU A 100 10.13 5.97 2.53
C LEU A 100 9.98 7.34 1.86
N ALA A 101 8.79 7.93 1.92
CA ALA A 101 8.59 9.28 1.40
C ALA A 101 9.53 10.31 2.08
N HIS A 102 9.81 10.14 3.38
CA HIS A 102 10.74 11.01 4.10
C HIS A 102 12.21 10.87 3.67
N THR A 103 12.59 9.82 2.92
CA THR A 103 13.93 9.72 2.33
C THR A 103 14.04 10.45 0.99
N GLY A 104 12.97 11.12 0.54
CA GLY A 104 12.90 11.78 -0.76
C GLY A 104 12.52 10.85 -1.91
N LEU A 105 12.30 9.57 -1.64
CA LEU A 105 11.86 8.61 -2.65
C LEU A 105 10.40 8.89 -3.05
N PRO A 106 10.07 9.00 -4.35
CA PRO A 106 8.69 9.06 -4.81
C PRO A 106 7.91 7.84 -4.34
N VAL A 107 6.79 8.09 -3.64
CA VAL A 107 5.87 7.04 -3.20
C VAL A 107 4.47 7.33 -3.74
N VAL A 108 3.87 6.32 -4.34
CA VAL A 108 2.47 6.34 -4.81
C VAL A 108 1.70 5.19 -4.17
N THR A 109 0.39 5.35 -4.02
CA THR A 109 -0.46 4.31 -3.43
C THR A 109 -1.64 3.98 -4.35
N THR A 110 -2.11 2.74 -4.29
CA THR A 110 -3.45 2.39 -4.77
C THR A 110 -4.29 1.94 -3.58
N ASN A 111 -5.40 2.62 -3.36
CA ASN A 111 -6.39 2.24 -2.37
C ASN A 111 -7.47 1.37 -3.02
N HIS A 112 -7.53 0.11 -2.60
CA HIS A 112 -8.49 -0.88 -3.10
C HIS A 112 -9.83 -0.87 -2.35
N GLN A 113 -9.90 -0.14 -1.23
CA GLN A 113 -11.11 -0.01 -0.44
C GLN A 113 -11.04 1.25 0.42
N ALA A 114 -11.93 2.21 0.20
CA ALA A 114 -12.16 3.29 1.15
C ALA A 114 -13.30 2.86 2.08
N VAL A 115 -12.96 2.32 3.24
CA VAL A 115 -13.96 2.12 4.28
C VAL A 115 -14.31 3.50 4.85
N THR A 116 -15.60 3.86 4.82
CA THR A 116 -16.02 5.02 5.59
C THR A 116 -15.75 4.73 7.06
N PHE A 117 -15.39 5.76 7.82
CA PHE A 117 -15.13 5.65 9.26
C PHE A 117 -16.25 4.99 10.07
N PHE A 118 -17.47 5.00 9.54
CA PHE A 118 -18.64 4.45 10.21
C PHE A 118 -19.06 3.08 9.70
N ASP A 119 -18.39 2.56 8.66
CA ASP A 119 -18.82 1.37 7.93
C ASP A 119 -17.74 0.27 7.86
N SER A 120 -16.71 0.37 8.72
CA SER A 120 -15.69 -0.66 8.87
C SER A 120 -16.27 -1.92 9.55
N SER A 121 -16.99 -2.71 8.77
CA SER A 121 -17.24 -4.16 8.87
C SER A 121 -16.89 -4.85 10.21
N ARG A 122 -17.88 -4.91 11.12
CA ARG A 122 -18.15 -5.91 12.18
C ARG A 122 -19.49 -5.49 12.87
N PRO A 123 -20.22 -6.38 13.59
CA PRO A 123 -21.60 -6.15 14.07
C PRO A 123 -21.79 -4.78 14.72
N PRO A 124 -23.01 -4.20 14.73
CA PRO A 124 -23.26 -2.79 14.98
C PRO A 124 -22.46 -2.30 16.18
N SER A 125 -21.32 -1.65 15.88
CA SER A 125 -20.46 -1.10 16.91
C SER A 125 -21.10 0.19 17.40
N PRO A 126 -21.10 0.46 18.71
CA PRO A 126 -21.58 1.71 19.25
C PRO A 126 -20.91 2.91 18.55
N LEU A 127 -21.68 3.96 18.28
CA LEU A 127 -21.20 5.16 17.57
C LEU A 127 -19.91 5.74 18.17
N TRP A 128 -19.76 5.70 19.50
CA TRP A 128 -18.55 6.19 20.17
C TRP A 128 -17.29 5.40 19.79
N ARG A 129 -17.39 4.09 19.50
CA ARG A 129 -16.26 3.28 19.02
C ARG A 129 -15.87 3.66 17.60
N LYS A 130 -16.86 3.95 16.75
CA LYS A 130 -16.63 4.44 15.38
C LYS A 130 -15.92 5.80 15.42
N TRP A 131 -16.35 6.72 16.29
CA TRP A 131 -15.67 7.99 16.52
C TRP A 131 -14.26 7.83 17.08
N ALA A 132 -14.06 6.99 18.10
CA ALA A 132 -12.73 6.73 18.64
C ALA A 132 -11.78 6.15 17.58
N GLY A 133 -12.28 5.22 16.75
CA GLY A 133 -11.55 4.73 15.58
C GLY A 133 -11.19 5.85 14.62
N THR A 134 -12.17 6.70 14.27
CA THR A 134 -11.96 7.87 13.40
C THR A 134 -10.83 8.75 13.87
N LEU A 135 -10.90 9.21 15.13
CA LEU A 135 -9.88 10.08 15.70
C LEU A 135 -8.51 9.41 15.75
N ARG A 136 -8.46 8.09 15.95
CA ARG A 136 -7.21 7.33 15.96
C ARG A 136 -6.59 7.18 14.57
N TYR A 137 -7.40 6.89 13.56
CA TYR A 137 -6.92 6.48 12.25
C TYR A 137 -6.83 7.63 11.24
N TRP A 138 -7.68 8.66 11.37
CA TRP A 138 -7.72 9.81 10.47
C TRP A 138 -6.36 10.52 10.36
N PRO A 139 -5.65 10.86 11.47
CA PRO A 139 -4.36 11.55 11.37
C PRO A 139 -3.31 10.70 10.66
N GLY A 140 -3.39 9.37 10.82
CA GLY A 140 -2.51 8.43 10.15
C GLY A 140 -2.67 8.49 8.62
N LYS A 141 -3.91 8.46 8.13
CA LYS A 141 -4.21 8.55 6.70
C LYS A 141 -3.91 9.93 6.14
N ALA A 142 -4.25 11.02 6.83
CA ALA A 142 -3.93 12.37 6.39
C ALA A 142 -2.42 12.56 6.17
N ARG A 143 -1.61 12.05 7.10
CA ARG A 143 -0.15 12.05 6.98
C ARG A 143 0.36 11.15 5.86
N GLN A 144 -0.29 10.01 5.62
CA GLN A 144 0.04 9.17 4.48
C GLN A 144 -0.20 9.92 3.16
N LEU A 145 -1.36 10.57 3.03
CA LEU A 145 -1.70 11.40 1.87
C LEU A 145 -0.72 12.58 1.71
N SER A 146 -0.31 13.22 2.82
CA SER A 146 0.71 14.28 2.75
C SER A 146 2.06 13.77 2.25
N ALA A 147 2.40 12.51 2.53
CA ALA A 147 3.68 11.90 2.19
C ALA A 147 3.74 11.35 0.76
N VAL A 148 2.64 10.83 0.20
CA VAL A 148 2.62 10.29 -1.17
C VAL A 148 2.56 11.39 -2.22
N ARG A 149 3.02 11.08 -3.44
CA ARG A 149 2.88 11.93 -4.62
C ARG A 149 1.43 11.97 -5.09
N TRP A 150 0.81 10.80 -5.18
CA TRP A 150 -0.63 10.63 -5.42
C TRP A 150 -1.09 9.26 -4.92
N GLU A 151 -2.40 9.13 -4.76
CA GLU A 151 -3.11 7.91 -4.43
C GLU A 151 -4.19 7.64 -5.49
N ALA A 152 -4.09 6.50 -6.15
CA ALA A 152 -5.12 6.00 -7.06
C ALA A 152 -6.22 5.27 -6.30
N SER A 153 -7.47 5.57 -6.64
CA SER A 153 -8.64 4.84 -6.15
C SER A 153 -9.12 3.86 -7.22
N VAL A 154 -9.38 2.61 -6.84
CA VAL A 154 -9.87 1.60 -7.82
C VAL A 154 -11.34 1.79 -8.19
N SER A 155 -12.07 2.69 -7.51
CA SER A 155 -13.44 3.04 -7.82
C SER A 155 -13.72 4.53 -7.58
N LEU A 156 -14.70 5.08 -8.31
CA LEU A 156 -15.20 6.44 -8.06
C LEU A 156 -15.76 6.59 -6.64
N HIS A 157 -16.35 5.52 -6.11
CA HIS A 157 -16.84 5.49 -4.73
C HIS A 157 -15.70 5.73 -3.74
N ASP A 158 -14.60 4.98 -3.87
CA ASP A 158 -13.45 5.10 -2.98
C ASP A 158 -12.80 6.48 -3.06
N GLN A 159 -12.72 7.01 -4.28
CA GLN A 159 -12.22 8.36 -4.54
C GLN A 159 -13.09 9.41 -3.82
N GLN A 160 -14.41 9.34 -3.98
CA GLN A 160 -15.35 10.27 -3.34
C GLN A 160 -15.30 10.19 -1.82
N VAL A 161 -15.23 8.98 -1.24
CA VAL A 161 -15.07 8.78 0.20
C VAL A 161 -13.78 9.45 0.67
N THR A 162 -12.66 9.19 -0.01
CA THR A 162 -11.37 9.78 0.36
C THR A 162 -11.42 11.30 0.28
N ARG A 163 -11.93 11.89 -0.80
CA ARG A 163 -12.06 13.34 -0.98
C ARG A 163 -12.97 14.00 0.06
N ARG A 164 -14.06 13.32 0.44
CA ARG A 164 -14.98 13.80 1.49
C ARG A 164 -14.28 13.88 2.85
N TRP A 165 -13.48 12.88 3.18
CA TRP A 165 -12.85 12.77 4.49
C TRP A 165 -11.50 13.49 4.60
N PHE A 166 -10.84 13.73 3.48
CA PHE A 166 -9.52 14.34 3.38
C PHE A 166 -9.52 15.48 2.34
N PRO A 167 -10.36 16.52 2.51
CA PRO A 167 -10.56 17.56 1.49
C PRO A 167 -9.30 18.37 1.18
N GLY A 168 -8.34 18.46 2.10
CA GLY A 168 -7.05 19.11 1.86
C GLY A 168 -6.06 18.33 0.98
N PHE A 169 -6.45 17.18 0.45
CA PHE A 169 -5.60 16.28 -0.33
C PHE A 169 -6.26 15.84 -1.65
N GLN A 170 -7.26 16.59 -2.15
CA GLN A 170 -7.99 16.21 -3.37
C GLN A 170 -7.10 16.16 -4.60
N ASP A 171 -6.13 17.08 -4.69
CA ASP A 171 -5.09 17.17 -5.72
C ASP A 171 -4.19 15.93 -5.78
N LYS A 172 -4.11 15.18 -4.68
CA LYS A 172 -3.35 13.94 -4.57
C LYS A 172 -4.17 12.69 -4.87
N THR A 173 -5.48 12.81 -5.09
CA THR A 173 -6.35 11.65 -5.30
C THR A 173 -6.79 11.54 -6.75
N ILE A 174 -6.40 10.44 -7.40
CA ILE A 174 -6.76 10.11 -8.79
C ILE A 174 -7.70 8.91 -8.85
#